data_AF-A0A3C1P0U3-F1
#
_entry.id   AF-A0A3C1P0U3-F1
#
_cell.length_a   1.000
_cell.length_b   1.000
_cell.length_c   1.000
_cell.angle_alpha   90.00
_cell.angle_beta   90.00
_cell.angle_gamma   90.00
#
_symmetry.space_group_name_H-M   'P 1'
#
loop_
_entity.id
_entity.type
_entity.pdbx_description
1 polymer ?
#
loop_
_entity_poly.entity_id
_entity_poly.type
_entity_poly.pdbx_seq_one_letter_code
_entity_poly.pdbx_strand_id
1 'polypeptide(L)'
;MSTPPTNALGATIARIAAPADHPDSPRSGLTGALGELDVWWAQRTGSARPIAQVIVTGTVTGTDAMSAEDALIAGLSEADRAIDSGATLIVPRAGSRDLVTARSIIGLLTKRDAAAVTHQPEGMPDAEWMASCAAVRDLMADHRDLIGDQVAMLQALQAQHIATVAGILIGAAARGTPCLIDGTDEWAGALVADRLAHRARHWWRAAATSADPARTAARARIDLPAGLPLGLTDEEGWGARAIVTLLDLIAPTSD
;
A
#
# COMPACT_ATOMS: atom_id res chain seq x y z
N MET A 1 -11.98 13.35 -28.33
CA MET A 1 -10.76 14.04 -27.84
C MET A 1 -10.54 13.57 -26.41
N SER A 2 -9.70 12.56 -26.23
CA SER A 2 -9.33 12.08 -24.89
C SER A 2 -8.48 13.13 -24.21
N THR A 3 -8.88 13.54 -23.01
CA THR A 3 -8.09 14.39 -22.11
C THR A 3 -6.73 13.73 -21.89
N PRO A 4 -5.60 14.46 -21.89
CA PRO A 4 -4.29 13.84 -21.66
C PRO A 4 -4.27 13.12 -20.30
N PRO A 5 -3.62 11.95 -20.19
CA PRO A 5 -3.65 11.07 -19.02
C PRO A 5 -3.22 11.75 -17.71
N THR A 6 -2.29 12.70 -17.79
CA THR A 6 -1.83 13.54 -16.67
C THR A 6 -2.97 14.38 -16.04
N ASN A 7 -4.02 14.70 -16.80
CA ASN A 7 -5.19 15.43 -16.28
C ASN A 7 -6.08 14.53 -15.40
N ALA A 8 -6.21 13.23 -15.73
CA ALA A 8 -7.05 12.31 -14.97
C ALA A 8 -6.48 12.02 -13.56
N LEU A 9 -5.16 11.79 -13.48
CA LEU A 9 -4.47 11.62 -12.21
C LEU A 9 -4.53 12.91 -11.38
N GLY A 10 -4.21 14.07 -11.96
CA GLY A 10 -4.26 15.37 -11.28
C GLY A 10 -5.66 15.72 -10.76
N ALA A 11 -6.71 15.50 -11.57
CA ALA A 11 -8.09 15.70 -11.16
C ALA A 11 -8.52 14.77 -10.02
N THR A 12 -8.03 13.52 -10.00
CA THR A 12 -8.32 12.58 -8.91
C THR A 12 -7.62 12.97 -7.62
N ILE A 13 -6.34 13.36 -7.69
CA ILE A 13 -5.58 13.83 -6.53
C ILE A 13 -6.24 15.06 -5.90
N ALA A 14 -6.76 15.99 -6.71
CA ALA A 14 -7.44 17.19 -6.24
C ALA A 14 -8.73 16.91 -5.44
N ARG A 15 -9.36 15.73 -5.62
CA ARG A 15 -10.57 15.32 -4.88
C ARG A 15 -10.27 14.72 -3.50
N ILE A 16 -9.01 14.41 -3.19
CA ILE A 16 -8.65 13.76 -1.93
C ILE A 16 -8.89 14.71 -0.76
N ALA A 17 -9.94 14.43 0.00
CA ALA A 17 -10.25 15.05 1.28
C ALA A 17 -9.65 14.24 2.44
N ALA A 18 -9.45 14.88 3.59
CA ALA A 18 -9.19 14.13 4.82
C ALA A 18 -10.46 13.38 5.26
N PRO A 19 -10.34 12.25 5.98
CA PRO A 19 -11.46 11.63 6.67
C PRO A 19 -12.17 12.65 7.57
N ALA A 20 -13.47 12.48 7.78
CA ALA A 20 -14.24 13.36 8.64
C ALA A 20 -13.79 13.21 10.10
N ASP A 21 -13.82 14.32 10.84
CA ASP A 21 -13.65 14.27 12.30
C ASP A 21 -14.83 13.49 12.91
N HIS A 22 -14.52 12.47 13.68
CA HIS A 22 -15.44 11.48 14.25
C HIS A 22 -14.93 11.12 15.64
N PRO A 23 -15.75 10.50 16.51
CA PRO A 23 -15.42 10.33 17.92
C PRO A 23 -14.01 9.75 18.13
N ASP A 24 -13.23 10.45 18.96
CA ASP A 24 -11.85 10.08 19.29
C ASP A 24 -11.75 8.88 20.24
N SER A 25 -12.89 8.37 20.72
CA SER A 25 -12.95 7.31 21.71
C SER A 25 -13.44 6.00 21.09
N PRO A 26 -12.77 4.86 21.38
CA PRO A 26 -13.25 3.56 20.94
C PRO A 26 -14.55 3.20 21.65
N ARG A 27 -15.28 2.23 21.10
CA ARG A 27 -16.45 1.67 21.76
C ARG A 27 -16.08 1.03 23.10
N SER A 28 -17.05 1.04 24.02
CA SER A 28 -16.86 0.57 25.40
C SER A 28 -16.28 -0.84 25.43
N GLY A 29 -15.23 -1.03 26.24
CA GLY A 29 -14.52 -2.30 26.40
C GLY A 29 -13.41 -2.58 25.37
N LEU A 30 -13.30 -1.80 24.29
CA LEU A 30 -12.21 -1.92 23.33
C LEU A 30 -11.02 -1.04 23.75
N THR A 31 -9.85 -1.66 23.95
CA THR A 31 -8.61 -0.99 24.36
C THR A 31 -7.42 -1.42 23.51
N GLY A 32 -6.31 -0.68 23.58
CA GLY A 32 -5.08 -0.99 22.84
C GLY A 32 -5.30 -1.00 21.32
N ALA A 33 -4.61 -1.91 20.63
CA ALA A 33 -4.63 -1.95 19.16
C ALA A 33 -6.02 -2.20 18.54
N LEU A 34 -6.92 -2.89 19.27
CA LEU A 34 -8.30 -3.09 18.81
C LEU A 34 -9.14 -1.83 18.96
N GLY A 35 -8.96 -1.07 20.05
CA GLY A 35 -9.57 0.25 20.21
C GLY A 35 -9.08 1.25 19.15
N GLU A 36 -7.78 1.26 18.86
CA GLU A 36 -7.21 2.09 17.79
C GLU A 36 -7.71 1.70 16.39
N LEU A 37 -7.97 0.41 16.16
CA LEU A 37 -8.59 -0.06 14.92
C LEU A 37 -10.04 0.40 14.81
N ASP A 38 -10.80 0.30 15.91
CA ASP A 38 -12.19 0.75 15.99
C ASP A 38 -12.33 2.25 15.71
N VAL A 39 -11.52 3.08 16.37
CA VAL A 39 -11.50 4.55 16.14
C VAL A 39 -11.14 4.86 14.69
N TRP A 40 -10.09 4.23 14.16
CA TRP A 40 -9.68 4.45 12.78
C TRP A 40 -10.79 4.08 11.78
N TRP A 41 -11.50 2.98 12.01
CA TRP A 41 -12.60 2.54 11.16
C TRP A 41 -13.79 3.50 11.26
N ALA A 42 -14.24 3.81 12.48
CA ALA A 42 -15.34 4.72 12.74
C ALA A 42 -15.12 6.09 12.07
N GLN A 43 -13.89 6.62 12.12
CA GLN A 43 -13.54 7.91 11.50
C GLN A 43 -13.67 7.94 9.97
N ARG A 44 -13.66 6.80 9.31
CA ARG A 44 -13.67 6.72 7.84
C ARG A 44 -15.01 6.25 7.30
N THR A 45 -15.77 5.48 8.08
CA THR A 45 -16.98 4.81 7.59
C THR A 45 -18.21 5.07 8.43
N GLY A 46 -18.13 5.85 9.51
CA GLY A 46 -19.25 6.05 10.44
C GLY A 46 -19.72 4.73 11.08
N SER A 47 -18.81 3.77 11.25
CA SER A 47 -19.06 2.42 11.77
C SER A 47 -19.89 1.50 10.86
N ALA A 48 -19.88 1.72 9.55
CA ALA A 48 -20.46 0.78 8.59
C ALA A 48 -19.82 -0.61 8.70
N ARG A 49 -20.54 -1.66 8.30
CA ARG A 49 -19.98 -3.02 8.24
C ARG A 49 -18.86 -3.10 7.18
N PRO A 50 -17.73 -3.77 7.45
CA PRO A 50 -16.67 -3.91 6.45
C PRO A 50 -17.10 -4.85 5.32
N ILE A 51 -17.07 -4.34 4.09
CA ILE A 51 -17.17 -5.10 2.85
C ILE A 51 -15.81 -4.95 2.18
N ALA A 52 -14.90 -5.87 2.52
CA ALA A 52 -13.53 -5.83 2.07
C ALA A 52 -13.39 -6.43 0.67
N GLN A 53 -12.75 -5.70 -0.25
CA GLN A 53 -12.39 -6.20 -1.57
C GLN A 53 -10.88 -6.27 -1.72
N VAL A 54 -10.38 -7.48 -1.99
CA VAL A 54 -8.98 -7.71 -2.34
C VAL A 54 -8.82 -7.49 -3.85
N ILE A 55 -7.98 -6.53 -4.23
CA ILE A 55 -7.68 -6.23 -5.64
C ILE A 55 -6.27 -6.73 -5.92
N VAL A 56 -6.15 -7.81 -6.68
CA VAL A 56 -4.85 -8.38 -7.08
C VAL A 56 -4.45 -7.82 -8.44
N THR A 57 -3.31 -7.14 -8.51
CA THR A 57 -2.79 -6.60 -9.78
C THR A 57 -2.19 -7.74 -10.62
N GLY A 58 -2.42 -7.72 -11.93
CA GLY A 58 -1.72 -8.64 -12.84
C GLY A 58 -0.21 -8.42 -12.85
N THR A 59 0.56 -9.46 -13.19
CA THR A 59 1.96 -9.32 -13.58
C THR A 59 2.02 -8.98 -15.06
N VAL A 60 2.71 -7.90 -15.43
CA VAL A 60 2.95 -7.56 -16.83
C VAL A 60 4.24 -8.24 -17.25
N THR A 61 4.16 -9.22 -18.16
CA THR A 61 5.35 -9.89 -18.75
C THR A 61 5.30 -9.78 -20.27
N GLY A 62 6.39 -9.37 -20.91
CA GLY A 62 6.53 -9.41 -22.38
C GLY A 62 6.24 -8.09 -23.11
N THR A 63 5.78 -8.19 -24.36
CA THR A 63 5.61 -7.10 -25.34
C THR A 63 4.37 -6.22 -25.14
N ASP A 64 3.49 -6.55 -24.18
CA ASP A 64 2.33 -5.74 -23.77
C ASP A 64 2.69 -4.83 -22.57
N ALA A 65 3.89 -4.25 -22.58
CA ALA A 65 4.38 -3.41 -21.49
C ALA A 65 3.59 -2.09 -21.45
N MET A 66 2.51 -2.09 -20.67
CA MET A 66 1.78 -0.90 -20.25
C MET A 66 2.76 0.12 -19.65
N SER A 67 2.57 1.41 -19.96
CA SER A 67 3.40 2.46 -19.35
C SER A 67 3.12 2.57 -17.85
N ALA A 68 4.07 3.09 -17.06
CA ALA A 68 3.84 3.32 -15.64
C ALA A 68 2.67 4.29 -15.37
N GLU A 69 2.43 5.26 -16.26
CA GLU A 69 1.29 6.18 -16.17
C GLU A 69 -0.03 5.45 -16.45
N ASP A 70 -0.08 4.61 -17.47
CA ASP A 70 -1.27 3.79 -17.77
C ASP A 70 -1.56 2.81 -16.63
N ALA A 71 -0.51 2.26 -15.99
CA ALA A 71 -0.65 1.38 -14.83
C ALA A 71 -1.26 2.11 -13.62
N LEU A 72 -0.82 3.35 -13.35
CA LEU A 72 -1.45 4.21 -12.35
C LEU A 72 -2.93 4.42 -12.65
N ILE A 73 -3.27 4.76 -13.90
CA ILE A 73 -4.66 5.01 -14.33
C ILE A 73 -5.52 3.74 -14.24
N ALA A 74 -4.96 2.59 -14.61
CA ALA A 74 -5.61 1.30 -14.43
C ALA A 74 -5.92 1.05 -12.95
N GLY A 75 -4.98 1.37 -12.05
CA GLY A 75 -5.20 1.29 -10.60
C GLY A 75 -6.33 2.20 -10.10
N LEU A 76 -6.42 3.44 -10.58
CA LEU A 76 -7.55 4.32 -10.28
C LEU A 76 -8.88 3.67 -10.69
N SER A 77 -8.92 3.08 -11.90
CA SER A 77 -10.11 2.45 -12.48
C SER A 77 -10.52 1.16 -11.75
N GLU A 78 -9.55 0.40 -11.22
CA GLU A 78 -9.84 -0.77 -10.37
C GLU A 78 -10.44 -0.35 -9.03
N ALA A 79 -9.92 0.71 -8.41
CA ALA A 79 -10.51 1.25 -7.18
C ALA A 79 -11.95 1.73 -7.41
N ASP A 80 -12.21 2.49 -8.48
CA ASP A 80 -13.55 2.94 -8.82
C ASP A 80 -14.51 1.74 -9.00
N ARG A 81 -14.12 0.71 -9.77
CA ARG A 81 -14.94 -0.49 -9.96
C ARG A 81 -15.23 -1.23 -8.65
N ALA A 82 -14.23 -1.38 -7.79
CA ALA A 82 -14.40 -2.04 -6.51
C ALA A 82 -15.41 -1.28 -5.61
N ILE A 83 -15.25 0.03 -5.53
CA ILE A 83 -16.10 0.90 -4.70
C ILE A 83 -17.52 0.98 -5.26
N ASP A 84 -17.68 1.09 -6.58
CA ASP A 84 -18.99 1.09 -7.24
C ASP A 84 -19.71 -0.25 -7.07
N SER A 85 -18.97 -1.35 -6.86
CA SER A 85 -19.53 -2.66 -6.50
C SER A 85 -19.92 -2.80 -5.02
N GLY A 86 -19.70 -1.76 -4.21
CA GLY A 86 -20.10 -1.69 -2.80
C GLY A 86 -18.98 -1.95 -1.79
N ALA A 87 -17.71 -1.99 -2.21
CA ALA A 87 -16.60 -2.14 -1.28
C ALA A 87 -16.51 -0.94 -0.31
N THR A 88 -16.43 -1.23 0.98
CA THR A 88 -16.21 -0.22 2.04
C THR A 88 -14.78 -0.24 2.57
N LEU A 89 -13.97 -1.21 2.14
CA LEU A 89 -12.56 -1.37 2.48
C LEU A 89 -11.81 -2.01 1.31
N ILE A 90 -10.68 -1.45 0.92
CA ILE A 90 -9.83 -1.99 -0.15
C ILE A 90 -8.56 -2.61 0.41
N VAL A 91 -8.19 -3.78 -0.11
CA VAL A 91 -6.90 -4.42 0.18
C VAL A 91 -6.18 -4.62 -1.15
N PRO A 92 -5.32 -3.66 -1.58
CA PRO A 92 -4.53 -3.85 -2.78
C PRO A 92 -3.52 -4.96 -2.57
N ARG A 93 -3.26 -5.72 -3.62
CA ARG A 93 -2.29 -6.81 -3.62
C ARG A 93 -1.51 -6.81 -4.92
N ALA A 94 -0.19 -6.76 -4.85
CA ALA A 94 0.65 -6.95 -6.03
C ALA A 94 0.69 -8.42 -6.42
N GLY A 95 0.68 -8.69 -7.73
CA GLY A 95 0.82 -10.02 -8.29
C GLY A 95 2.27 -10.53 -8.34
N SER A 96 3.27 -9.68 -8.06
CA SER A 96 4.68 -10.08 -8.06
C SER A 96 5.02 -10.95 -6.86
N ARG A 97 6.08 -11.75 -7.02
CA ARG A 97 6.73 -12.53 -5.96
C ARG A 97 8.21 -12.19 -5.84
N ASP A 98 8.76 -11.41 -6.76
CA ASP A 98 10.11 -10.87 -6.67
C ASP A 98 10.06 -9.53 -5.94
N LEU A 99 10.77 -9.46 -4.81
CA LEU A 99 10.80 -8.32 -3.92
C LEU A 99 12.00 -7.38 -4.16
N VAL A 100 12.91 -7.70 -5.10
CA VAL A 100 14.08 -6.84 -5.39
C VAL A 100 13.62 -5.45 -5.82
N THR A 101 12.62 -5.37 -6.70
CA THR A 101 12.08 -4.09 -7.20
C THR A 101 11.42 -3.29 -6.08
N ALA A 102 10.53 -3.89 -5.28
CA ALA A 102 9.91 -3.20 -4.15
C ALA A 102 10.92 -2.72 -3.12
N ARG A 103 11.89 -3.57 -2.74
CA ARG A 103 12.94 -3.20 -1.78
C ARG A 103 13.82 -2.08 -2.32
N SER A 104 14.10 -2.07 -3.62
CA SER A 104 14.86 -0.98 -4.25
C SER A 104 14.10 0.33 -4.21
N ILE A 105 12.81 0.33 -4.55
CA ILE A 105 11.94 1.52 -4.43
C ILE A 105 11.88 2.01 -2.98
N ILE A 106 11.68 1.10 -2.02
CA ILE A 106 11.66 1.45 -0.59
C ILE A 106 13.02 2.03 -0.17
N GLY A 107 14.14 1.41 -0.52
CA GLY A 107 15.49 1.89 -0.20
C GLY A 107 15.74 3.29 -0.76
N LEU A 108 15.40 3.52 -2.02
CA LEU A 108 15.49 4.82 -2.69
C LEU A 108 14.66 5.90 -1.98
N LEU A 109 13.38 5.64 -1.73
CA LEU A 109 12.45 6.64 -1.19
C LEU A 109 12.59 6.87 0.32
N THR A 110 13.13 5.89 1.04
CA THR A 110 13.42 5.99 2.49
C THR A 110 14.87 6.38 2.79
N LYS A 111 15.74 6.48 1.77
CA LYS A 111 17.18 6.76 1.88
C LYS A 111 17.89 5.75 2.79
N ARG A 112 17.60 4.46 2.59
CA ARG A 112 18.20 3.33 3.31
C ARG A 112 19.03 2.49 2.35
N ASP A 113 20.12 1.93 2.85
CA ASP A 113 20.97 1.03 2.06
C ASP A 113 20.29 -0.33 1.85
N ALA A 114 20.74 -1.07 0.83
CA ALA A 114 20.14 -2.35 0.43
C ALA A 114 20.00 -3.37 1.58
N ALA A 115 21.04 -3.52 2.42
CA ALA A 115 21.00 -4.40 3.57
C ALA A 115 19.96 -3.98 4.64
N ALA A 116 19.66 -2.67 4.73
CA ALA A 116 18.68 -2.12 5.66
C ALA A 116 17.23 -2.21 5.14
N VAL A 117 17.02 -2.76 3.94
CA VAL A 117 15.69 -3.02 3.36
C VAL A 117 15.56 -4.46 2.86
N THR A 118 16.53 -5.33 3.15
CA THR A 118 16.50 -6.73 2.73
C THR A 118 16.35 -7.62 3.96
N HIS A 119 15.18 -8.22 4.11
CA HIS A 119 14.92 -9.19 5.16
C HIS A 119 15.69 -10.50 4.87
N GLN A 120 16.30 -11.07 5.90
CA GLN A 120 16.78 -12.45 5.91
C GLN A 120 15.78 -13.29 6.71
N PRO A 121 14.90 -14.07 6.07
CA PRO A 121 14.01 -15.00 6.75
C PRO A 121 14.80 -16.06 7.51
N GLU A 122 14.19 -16.63 8.54
CA GLU A 122 14.75 -17.79 9.22
C GLU A 122 14.99 -18.94 8.21
N GLY A 123 16.18 -19.52 8.25
CA GLY A 123 16.58 -20.59 7.34
C GLY A 123 17.12 -20.12 5.99
N MET A 124 17.10 -18.84 5.65
CA MET A 124 17.75 -18.32 4.45
C MET A 124 19.28 -18.31 4.63
N PRO A 125 20.06 -18.98 3.75
CA PRO A 125 21.52 -18.93 3.80
C PRO A 125 22.06 -17.52 3.58
N ASP A 126 23.14 -17.16 4.29
CA ASP A 126 23.79 -15.85 4.16
C ASP A 126 24.15 -15.50 2.71
N ALA A 127 24.61 -16.48 1.93
CA ALA A 127 24.96 -16.26 0.52
C ALA A 127 23.74 -15.84 -0.33
N GLU A 128 22.55 -16.39 -0.05
CA GLU A 128 21.30 -16.04 -0.75
C GLU A 128 20.82 -14.65 -0.34
N TRP A 129 20.91 -14.32 0.95
CA TRP A 129 20.62 -12.98 1.45
C TRP A 129 21.59 -11.93 0.89
N MET A 130 22.89 -12.24 0.85
CA MET A 130 23.91 -11.38 0.26
C MET A 130 23.66 -11.14 -1.23
N ALA A 131 23.25 -12.17 -1.97
CA ALA A 131 22.89 -12.04 -3.38
C ALA A 131 21.67 -11.13 -3.56
N SER A 132 20.66 -11.26 -2.69
CA SER A 132 19.49 -10.37 -2.67
C SER A 132 19.87 -8.92 -2.36
N CYS A 133 20.74 -8.71 -1.37
CA CYS A 133 21.27 -7.38 -1.04
C CYS A 133 22.06 -6.77 -2.20
N ALA A 134 22.86 -7.57 -2.92
CA ALA A 134 23.61 -7.10 -4.08
C ALA A 134 22.67 -6.68 -5.21
N ALA A 135 21.65 -7.49 -5.53
CA ALA A 135 20.65 -7.18 -6.54
C ALA A 135 19.91 -5.87 -6.22
N VAL A 136 19.47 -5.69 -4.97
CA VAL A 136 18.83 -4.44 -4.52
C VAL A 136 19.79 -3.26 -4.60
N ARG A 137 21.05 -3.42 -4.17
CA ARG A 137 22.07 -2.37 -4.23
C ARG A 137 22.32 -1.91 -5.66
N ASP A 138 22.50 -2.84 -6.58
CA ASP A 138 22.77 -2.54 -7.99
C ASP A 138 21.56 -1.83 -8.62
N LEU A 139 20.35 -2.36 -8.41
CA LEU A 139 19.14 -1.75 -8.95
C LEU A 139 18.90 -0.33 -8.39
N MET A 140 19.18 -0.09 -7.10
CA MET A 140 19.14 1.25 -6.51
C MET A 140 20.21 2.19 -7.07
N ALA A 141 21.42 1.69 -7.35
CA ALA A 141 22.51 2.50 -7.88
C ALA A 141 22.16 3.04 -9.28
N ASP A 142 21.57 2.18 -10.12
CA ASP A 142 21.21 2.50 -11.51
C ASP A 142 20.05 3.52 -11.64
N HIS A 143 19.28 3.72 -10.58
CA HIS A 143 18.03 4.52 -10.63
C HIS A 143 17.99 5.67 -9.61
N ARG A 144 19.12 6.01 -8.99
CA ARG A 144 19.19 7.03 -7.92
C ARG A 144 18.74 8.43 -8.39
N ASP A 145 19.01 8.75 -9.64
CA ASP A 145 18.72 10.02 -10.30
C ASP A 145 17.22 10.17 -10.63
N LEU A 146 16.43 9.09 -10.54
CA LEU A 146 14.99 9.09 -10.79
C LEU A 146 14.15 9.28 -9.52
N ILE A 147 14.74 9.40 -8.32
CA ILE A 147 14.01 9.56 -7.06
C ILE A 147 13.03 10.75 -7.07
N GLY A 148 13.32 11.78 -7.87
CA GLY A 148 12.46 12.97 -8.01
C GLY A 148 11.22 12.76 -8.87
N ASP A 149 11.25 11.80 -9.79
CA ASP A 149 10.18 11.52 -10.75
C ASP A 149 9.68 10.08 -10.59
N GLN A 150 8.55 9.94 -9.89
CA GLN A 150 8.04 8.61 -9.50
C GLN A 150 7.57 7.80 -10.71
N VAL A 151 7.03 8.46 -11.74
CA VAL A 151 6.52 7.77 -12.93
C VAL A 151 7.71 7.28 -13.76
N ALA A 152 8.73 8.11 -13.95
CA ALA A 152 9.96 7.71 -14.63
C ALA A 152 10.69 6.58 -13.89
N MET A 153 10.76 6.67 -12.56
CA MET A 153 11.35 5.62 -11.72
C MET A 153 10.61 4.27 -11.88
N LEU A 154 9.27 4.28 -11.76
CA LEU A 154 8.46 3.07 -11.95
C LEU A 154 8.62 2.48 -13.37
N GLN A 155 8.70 3.35 -14.38
CA GLN A 155 8.88 2.94 -15.77
C GLN A 155 10.24 2.27 -16.00
N ALA A 156 11.31 2.85 -15.48
CA ALA A 156 12.67 2.34 -15.62
C ALA A 156 12.86 1.01 -14.88
N LEU A 157 12.25 0.89 -13.69
CA LEU A 157 12.26 -0.34 -12.89
C LEU A 157 11.29 -1.43 -13.37
N GLN A 158 10.51 -1.17 -14.43
CA GLN A 158 9.45 -2.08 -14.91
C GLN A 158 8.49 -2.50 -13.79
N ALA A 159 8.10 -1.53 -12.95
CA ALA A 159 7.35 -1.75 -11.72
C ALA A 159 5.84 -1.46 -11.90
N GLN A 160 5.24 -1.88 -13.01
CA GLN A 160 3.84 -1.58 -13.34
C GLN A 160 2.85 -2.10 -12.28
N HIS A 161 3.12 -3.26 -11.67
CA HIS A 161 2.27 -3.78 -10.59
C HIS A 161 2.26 -2.85 -9.37
N ILE A 162 3.42 -2.28 -8.99
CA ILE A 162 3.53 -1.28 -7.92
C ILE A 162 2.86 0.04 -8.32
N ALA A 163 2.99 0.44 -9.58
CA ALA A 163 2.29 1.60 -10.13
C ALA A 163 0.75 1.43 -10.05
N THR A 164 0.23 0.25 -10.38
CA THR A 164 -1.20 -0.08 -10.23
C THR A 164 -1.62 -0.04 -8.76
N VAL A 165 -0.82 -0.58 -7.83
CA VAL A 165 -1.11 -0.46 -6.39
C VAL A 165 -1.15 1.01 -5.95
N ALA A 166 -0.20 1.83 -6.37
CA ALA A 166 -0.20 3.27 -6.07
C ALA A 166 -1.47 3.96 -6.61
N GLY A 167 -1.89 3.60 -7.83
CA GLY A 167 -3.15 4.04 -8.43
C GLY A 167 -4.37 3.65 -7.59
N ILE A 168 -4.47 2.38 -7.16
CA ILE A 168 -5.57 1.90 -6.31
C ILE A 168 -5.65 2.73 -5.03
N LEU A 169 -4.51 2.99 -4.38
CA LEU A 169 -4.45 3.74 -3.13
C LEU A 169 -4.87 5.20 -3.28
N ILE A 170 -4.48 5.85 -4.38
CA ILE A 170 -4.88 7.23 -4.70
C ILE A 170 -6.38 7.29 -5.03
N GLY A 171 -6.86 6.36 -5.87
CA GLY A 171 -8.26 6.28 -6.29
C GLY A 171 -9.20 6.05 -5.11
N ALA A 172 -8.88 5.08 -4.25
CA ALA A 172 -9.65 4.81 -3.05
C ALA A 172 -9.69 6.00 -2.09
N ALA A 173 -8.56 6.68 -1.87
CA ALA A 173 -8.51 7.90 -1.05
C ALA A 173 -9.37 9.03 -1.64
N ALA A 174 -9.37 9.21 -2.97
CA ALA A 174 -10.19 10.22 -3.64
C ALA A 174 -11.69 9.93 -3.58
N ARG A 175 -12.06 8.67 -3.34
CA ARG A 175 -13.43 8.20 -3.13
C ARG A 175 -13.82 8.14 -1.64
N GLY A 176 -12.90 8.45 -0.73
CA GLY A 176 -13.12 8.34 0.70
C GLY A 176 -13.29 6.90 1.18
N THR A 177 -12.57 5.95 0.56
CA THR A 177 -12.60 4.54 0.95
C THR A 177 -11.27 4.15 1.61
N PRO A 178 -11.30 3.56 2.81
CA PRO A 178 -10.09 3.14 3.51
C PRO A 178 -9.36 1.99 2.81
N CYS A 179 -8.03 1.94 3.00
CA CYS A 179 -7.18 0.86 2.49
C CYS A 179 -6.30 0.23 3.59
N LEU A 180 -6.02 -1.07 3.46
CA LEU A 180 -5.01 -1.76 4.28
C LEU A 180 -3.73 -2.01 3.47
N ILE A 181 -2.58 -1.69 4.06
CA ILE A 181 -1.25 -1.96 3.49
C ILE A 181 -0.60 -3.11 4.26
N ASP A 182 -0.23 -4.19 3.58
CA ASP A 182 0.27 -5.41 4.25
C ASP A 182 1.66 -5.84 3.73
N GLY A 183 1.75 -6.21 2.46
CA GLY A 183 2.97 -6.75 1.86
C GLY A 183 3.95 -5.68 1.38
N THR A 184 5.12 -6.14 0.94
CA THR A 184 6.27 -5.28 0.63
C THR A 184 6.07 -4.47 -0.65
N ASP A 185 5.47 -5.06 -1.69
CA ASP A 185 5.08 -4.33 -2.91
C ASP A 185 4.03 -3.25 -2.61
N GLU A 186 3.08 -3.54 -1.72
CA GLU A 186 2.05 -2.59 -1.34
C GLU A 186 2.63 -1.41 -0.56
N TRP A 187 3.64 -1.66 0.29
CA TRP A 187 4.39 -0.60 0.96
C TRP A 187 5.21 0.25 -0.02
N ALA A 188 5.81 -0.35 -1.05
CA ALA A 188 6.46 0.39 -2.12
C ALA A 188 5.45 1.27 -2.89
N GLY A 189 4.28 0.71 -3.22
CA GLY A 189 3.18 1.43 -3.87
C GLY A 189 2.64 2.57 -2.99
N ALA A 190 2.53 2.37 -1.69
CA ALA A 190 2.12 3.40 -0.73
C ALA A 190 3.13 4.55 -0.65
N LEU A 191 4.44 4.28 -0.72
CA LEU A 191 5.47 5.33 -0.75
C LEU A 191 5.38 6.17 -2.03
N VAL A 192 5.19 5.51 -3.17
CA VAL A 192 4.98 6.19 -4.45
C VAL A 192 3.70 7.03 -4.40
N ALA A 193 2.60 6.46 -3.91
CA ALA A 193 1.33 7.17 -3.75
C ALA A 193 1.45 8.38 -2.81
N ASP A 194 2.17 8.29 -1.68
CA ASP A 194 2.38 9.43 -0.77
C ASP A 194 3.23 10.54 -1.42
N ARG A 195 4.20 10.18 -2.27
CA ARG A 195 4.97 11.16 -3.05
C ARG A 195 4.11 11.89 -4.08
N LEU A 196 3.20 11.20 -4.74
CA LEU A 196 2.29 11.76 -5.75
C LEU A 196 1.13 12.53 -5.12
N ALA A 197 0.58 12.01 -4.02
CA ALA A 197 -0.68 12.45 -3.43
C ALA A 197 -0.61 12.36 -1.89
N HIS A 198 0.19 13.22 -1.27
CA HIS A 198 0.49 13.18 0.18
C HIS A 198 -0.74 13.06 1.11
N ARG A 199 -1.89 13.65 0.74
CA ARG A 199 -3.12 13.55 1.55
C ARG A 199 -3.74 12.15 1.56
N ALA A 200 -3.42 11.30 0.60
CA ALA A 200 -4.02 9.97 0.45
C ALA A 200 -3.74 9.07 1.67
N ARG A 201 -2.59 9.25 2.34
CA ARG A 201 -2.21 8.42 3.50
C ARG A 201 -3.21 8.44 4.64
N HIS A 202 -4.02 9.49 4.78
CA HIS A 202 -5.03 9.57 5.83
C HIS A 202 -6.12 8.49 5.68
N TRP A 203 -6.25 7.88 4.50
CA TRP A 203 -7.18 6.77 4.25
C TRP A 203 -6.57 5.38 4.47
N TRP A 204 -5.28 5.30 4.78
CA TRP A 204 -4.57 4.02 4.85
C TRP A 204 -4.35 3.58 6.30
N ARG A 205 -4.12 2.28 6.48
CA ARG A 205 -3.64 1.69 7.73
C ARG A 205 -2.69 0.54 7.45
N ALA A 206 -1.63 0.44 8.25
CA ALA A 206 -0.77 -0.74 8.28
C ALA A 206 -1.55 -1.95 8.81
N ALA A 207 -1.53 -3.07 8.09
CA ALA A 207 -2.31 -4.24 8.46
C ALA A 207 -1.71 -4.94 9.69
N ALA A 208 -0.42 -5.25 9.64
CA ALA A 208 0.34 -5.83 10.74
C ALA A 208 1.63 -5.04 10.98
N THR A 209 2.14 -5.12 12.21
CA THR A 209 3.53 -4.79 12.47
C THR A 209 4.39 -5.93 11.92
N SER A 210 5.40 -5.60 11.12
CA SER A 210 6.30 -6.56 10.49
C SER A 210 7.73 -6.38 11.00
N ALA A 211 8.45 -7.49 11.11
CA ALA A 211 9.89 -7.49 11.35
C ALA A 211 10.71 -7.29 10.06
N ASP A 212 10.07 -7.27 8.87
CA ASP A 212 10.75 -6.91 7.63
C ASP A 212 11.20 -5.42 7.71
N PRO A 213 12.51 -5.15 7.56
CA PRO A 213 13.05 -3.81 7.72
C PRO A 213 12.57 -2.85 6.62
N ALA A 214 12.22 -3.33 5.42
CA ALA A 214 11.66 -2.51 4.35
C ALA A 214 10.27 -2.00 4.72
N ARG A 215 9.38 -2.88 5.19
CA ARG A 215 8.03 -2.49 5.63
C ARG A 215 8.09 -1.52 6.82
N THR A 216 9.01 -1.76 7.75
CA THR A 216 9.27 -0.86 8.88
C THR A 216 9.72 0.53 8.42
N ALA A 217 10.69 0.59 7.50
CA ALA A 217 11.19 1.84 6.94
C ALA A 217 10.12 2.60 6.14
N ALA A 218 9.33 1.90 5.32
CA ALA A 218 8.23 2.47 4.55
C ALA A 218 7.14 3.06 5.47
N ARG A 219 6.69 2.29 6.47
CA ARG A 219 5.70 2.76 7.46
C ARG A 219 6.17 4.02 8.17
N ALA A 220 7.40 4.01 8.68
CA ALA A 220 7.98 5.17 9.38
C ALA A 220 8.11 6.38 8.45
N ARG A 221 8.39 6.17 7.16
CA ARG A 221 8.53 7.24 6.18
C ARG A 221 7.20 7.90 5.79
N ILE A 222 6.11 7.13 5.75
CA ILE A 222 4.74 7.63 5.48
C ILE A 222 4.07 8.16 6.77
N ASP A 223 4.61 7.81 7.95
CA ASP A 223 4.04 8.15 9.26
C ASP A 223 2.65 7.51 9.48
N LEU A 224 2.52 6.22 9.14
CA LEU A 224 1.32 5.45 9.47
C LEU A 224 1.44 4.81 10.87
N PRO A 225 0.34 4.76 11.65
CA PRO A 225 0.29 3.99 12.90
C PRO A 225 0.74 2.54 12.72
N ALA A 226 1.26 1.95 13.78
CA ALA A 226 1.62 0.53 13.77
C ALA A 226 0.40 -0.35 13.50
N GLY A 227 0.59 -1.42 12.73
CA GLY A 227 -0.43 -2.44 12.53
C GLY A 227 -0.51 -3.40 13.73
N LEU A 228 -1.37 -4.42 13.63
CA LEU A 228 -1.50 -5.42 14.69
C LEU A 228 -0.18 -6.19 14.92
N PRO A 229 0.25 -6.42 16.17
CA PRO A 229 1.50 -7.13 16.48
C PRO A 229 1.32 -8.65 16.34
N LEU A 230 1.26 -9.14 15.11
CA LEU A 230 0.95 -10.54 14.79
C LEU A 230 2.18 -11.42 14.53
N GLY A 231 3.39 -10.84 14.49
CA GLY A 231 4.62 -11.60 14.24
C GLY A 231 4.72 -12.17 12.81
N LEU A 232 4.18 -11.46 11.82
CA LEU A 232 4.13 -11.90 10.43
C LEU A 232 5.33 -11.39 9.62
N THR A 233 5.95 -12.28 8.85
CA THR A 233 7.09 -11.98 7.97
C THR A 233 6.88 -12.42 6.52
N ASP A 234 5.85 -13.22 6.23
CA ASP A 234 5.51 -13.63 4.87
C ASP A 234 4.76 -12.54 4.08
N GLU A 235 4.58 -12.80 2.79
CA GLU A 235 3.86 -11.92 1.86
C GLU A 235 2.41 -12.40 1.62
N GLU A 236 1.81 -13.26 2.46
CA GLU A 236 0.52 -13.92 2.18
C GLU A 236 -0.73 -13.06 2.45
N GLY A 237 -0.54 -11.90 3.08
CA GLY A 237 -1.65 -10.97 3.38
C GLY A 237 -2.45 -11.34 4.63
N TRP A 238 -1.86 -12.09 5.57
CA TRP A 238 -2.50 -12.50 6.81
C TRP A 238 -2.90 -11.33 7.70
N GLY A 239 -2.11 -10.25 7.71
CA GLY A 239 -2.41 -9.06 8.51
C GLY A 239 -3.71 -8.40 8.06
N ALA A 240 -3.90 -8.24 6.76
CA ALA A 240 -5.11 -7.66 6.19
C ALA A 240 -6.32 -8.54 6.48
N ARG A 241 -6.19 -9.86 6.30
CA ARG A 241 -7.26 -10.82 6.63
C ARG A 241 -7.65 -10.76 8.11
N ALA A 242 -6.67 -10.68 9.02
CA ALA A 242 -6.93 -10.56 10.45
C ALA A 242 -7.70 -9.27 10.77
N ILE A 243 -7.31 -8.12 10.19
CA ILE A 243 -8.06 -6.87 10.38
C ILE A 243 -9.49 -6.99 9.88
N VAL A 244 -9.70 -7.54 8.68
CA VAL A 244 -11.06 -7.69 8.12
C VAL A 244 -11.94 -8.54 9.05
N THR A 245 -11.41 -9.67 9.54
CA THR A 245 -12.11 -10.52 10.51
C THR A 245 -12.41 -9.79 11.81
N LEU A 246 -11.45 -9.02 12.35
CA LEU A 246 -11.65 -8.26 13.57
C LEU A 246 -12.68 -7.15 13.40
N LEU A 247 -12.67 -6.43 12.28
CA LEU A 247 -13.66 -5.40 11.97
C LEU A 247 -15.07 -5.98 11.84
N ASP A 248 -15.22 -7.17 11.24
CA ASP A 248 -16.52 -7.84 11.14
C ASP A 248 -16.98 -8.36 12.51
N LEU A 249 -16.06 -8.93 13.29
CA LEU A 249 -16.34 -9.38 14.67
C LEU A 249 -16.83 -8.24 15.56
N ILE A 250 -16.23 -7.06 15.44
CA ILE A 250 -16.63 -5.90 16.23
C ILE A 250 -17.75 -5.11 15.55
N ALA A 251 -18.22 -5.42 14.34
CA ALA A 251 -19.26 -4.59 13.70
C ALA A 251 -20.54 -4.56 14.58
N PRO A 252 -21.26 -3.42 14.66
CA PRO A 252 -22.50 -3.35 15.42
C PRO A 252 -23.50 -4.39 14.88
N THR A 253 -24.15 -5.12 15.78
CA THR A 253 -25.25 -6.01 15.40
C THR A 253 -26.44 -5.17 14.96
N SER A 254 -26.99 -5.47 13.78
CA SER A 254 -28.30 -4.96 13.40
C SER A 254 -29.34 -5.72 14.24
N ASP A 255 -29.75 -5.13 15.37
CA ASP A 255 -30.94 -5.57 16.11
C ASP A 255 -32.23 -5.32 15.31
#